data_AF-A0A448X562-F1
#
_entry.id   AF-A0A448X562-F1
#
_cell.length_a   1.000
_cell.length_b   1.000
_cell.length_c   1.000
_cell.angle_alpha   90.00
_cell.angle_beta   90.00
_cell.angle_gamma   90.00
#
_symmetry.space_group_name_H-M   'P 1'
#
loop_
_entity.id
_entity.type
_entity.pdbx_description
1 polymer ?
#
loop_
_entity_poly.entity_id
_entity_poly.type
_entity_poly.pdbx_seq_one_letter_code
_entity_poly.pdbx_strand_id
1 'polypeptide(L)'
;MICRDLQSTLFGVDIDSYNEPSLNILNKLKLHGVDLSEERPRQKTISFKVPALLGSDVKEHFKNISARLTGPYKKLADEIVVSVPEKPAKWVFAPGWTRYSESIEHVNFPLEDVFVFDVELLVNEGDAPVIAVAVSPSAW
;
A
#
# COMPACT_ATOMS: atom_id res chain seq x y z
N MET A 1 25.99 -17.78 5.55
CA MET A 1 25.47 -16.75 6.48
C MET A 1 25.65 -15.39 5.82
N ILE A 2 24.69 -14.47 5.97
CA ILE A 2 24.89 -13.06 5.56
C ILE A 2 25.95 -12.40 6.46
N CYS A 3 26.70 -11.41 5.97
CA CYS A 3 27.65 -10.70 6.83
C CYS A 3 26.92 -9.87 7.90
N ARG A 4 27.60 -9.65 9.04
CA ARG A 4 27.03 -8.89 10.16
C ARG A 4 26.73 -7.44 9.78
N ASP A 5 27.58 -6.83 8.96
CA ASP A 5 27.35 -5.48 8.44
C ASP A 5 26.04 -5.38 7.63
N LEU A 6 25.76 -6.39 6.78
CA LEU A 6 24.52 -6.44 6.01
C LEU A 6 23.32 -6.65 6.93
N GLN A 7 23.45 -7.54 7.92
CA GLN A 7 22.41 -7.76 8.91
C GLN A 7 22.09 -6.47 9.69
N SER A 8 23.12 -5.78 10.16
CA SER A 8 23.00 -4.50 10.86
C SER A 8 22.35 -3.44 9.98
N THR A 9 22.78 -3.33 8.72
CA THR A 9 22.19 -2.40 7.75
C THR A 9 20.70 -2.68 7.51
N LEU A 10 20.30 -3.95 7.42
CA LEU A 10 18.90 -4.31 7.13
C LEU A 10 17.98 -4.19 8.34
N PHE A 11 18.48 -4.47 9.55
CA PHE A 11 17.62 -4.59 10.74
C PHE A 11 17.90 -3.53 11.80
N GLY A 12 18.88 -2.65 11.60
CA GLY A 12 19.26 -1.60 12.55
C GLY A 12 19.81 -2.17 13.87
N VAL A 13 20.24 -3.43 13.88
CA VAL A 13 20.70 -4.14 15.09
C VAL A 13 22.03 -4.83 14.81
N ASP A 14 23.03 -4.46 15.58
CA ASP A 14 24.31 -5.18 15.63
C ASP A 14 24.16 -6.45 16.49
N ILE A 15 24.48 -7.60 15.89
CA ILE A 15 24.49 -8.90 16.58
C ILE A 15 25.89 -9.48 16.52
N ASP A 16 26.62 -9.36 17.63
CA ASP A 16 27.97 -9.89 17.76
C ASP A 16 27.96 -11.41 17.94
N SER A 17 27.06 -11.92 18.79
CA SER A 17 26.93 -13.34 19.10
C SER A 17 25.49 -13.75 19.39
N TYR A 18 25.19 -15.04 19.21
CA TYR A 18 23.96 -15.64 19.71
C TYR A 18 24.23 -16.34 21.03
N ASN A 19 23.24 -16.37 21.92
CA ASN A 19 23.32 -17.15 23.14
C ASN A 19 23.41 -18.64 22.81
N GLU A 20 24.17 -19.38 23.61
CA GLU A 20 24.23 -20.83 23.50
C GLU A 20 22.83 -21.43 23.74
N PRO A 21 22.37 -22.36 22.89
CA PRO A 21 21.08 -23.01 23.07
C PRO A 21 21.06 -23.83 24.37
N SER A 22 19.91 -23.86 25.04
CA SER A 22 19.75 -24.68 26.25
C SER A 22 19.82 -26.18 25.93
N LEU A 23 20.23 -27.00 26.91
CA LEU A 23 20.28 -28.46 26.81
C LEU A 23 18.95 -29.09 26.36
N ASN A 24 17.82 -28.53 26.80
CA ASN A 24 16.49 -28.99 26.38
C ASN A 24 16.28 -28.78 24.87
N ILE A 25 16.70 -27.64 24.34
CA ILE A 25 16.61 -27.34 22.90
C ILE A 25 17.52 -28.27 22.11
N LEU A 26 18.77 -28.46 22.57
CA LEU A 26 19.72 -29.38 21.94
C LEU A 26 19.17 -30.81 21.84
N ASN A 27 18.60 -31.33 22.94
CA ASN A 27 18.02 -32.67 22.97
C ASN A 27 16.80 -32.80 22.03
N LYS A 28 15.94 -31.79 21.97
CA LYS A 28 14.80 -31.77 21.04
C LYS A 28 15.25 -31.76 19.59
N LEU A 29 16.23 -30.92 19.25
CA LEU A 29 16.79 -30.86 17.88
C LEU A 29 17.41 -32.20 17.49
N LYS A 30 18.17 -32.82 18.40
CA LYS A 30 18.77 -34.14 18.18
C LYS A 30 17.72 -35.24 17.98
N LEU A 31 16.63 -35.23 18.74
CA LEU A 31 15.49 -36.14 18.56
C LEU A 31 14.85 -36.00 17.17
N HIS A 32 14.89 -34.81 16.58
CA HIS A 32 14.44 -34.54 15.22
C HIS A 32 15.54 -34.70 14.15
N GLY A 33 16.67 -35.32 14.47
CA GLY A 33 17.75 -35.58 13.52
C GLY A 33 18.63 -34.36 13.20
N VAL A 34 18.53 -33.29 13.98
CA VAL A 34 19.38 -32.10 13.87
C VAL A 34 20.39 -32.09 15.02
N ASP A 35 21.53 -32.75 14.82
CA ASP A 35 22.64 -32.66 15.77
C ASP A 35 23.49 -31.40 15.49
N LEU A 36 23.57 -30.50 16.47
CA LEU A 36 24.37 -29.28 16.42
C LEU A 36 25.79 -29.47 16.95
N SER A 37 26.11 -30.64 17.53
CA SER A 37 27.46 -30.98 17.99
C SER A 37 28.38 -31.47 16.86
N GLU A 38 27.81 -31.82 15.71
CA GLU A 38 28.57 -32.23 14.53
C GLU A 38 29.16 -31.02 13.81
N GLU A 39 30.45 -31.07 13.46
CA GLU A 39 31.06 -30.06 12.60
C GLU A 39 30.47 -30.15 11.18
N ARG A 40 29.86 -29.05 10.73
CA ARG A 40 29.33 -28.91 9.37
C ARG A 40 30.18 -27.93 8.57
N PRO A 41 30.42 -28.17 7.27
CA PRO A 41 31.15 -27.23 6.43
C PRO A 41 30.41 -25.90 6.39
N ARG A 42 31.08 -24.84 6.86
CA ARG A 42 30.52 -23.49 6.87
C ARG A 42 30.62 -22.90 5.46
N GLN A 43 29.49 -22.48 4.91
CA GLN A 43 29.48 -21.70 3.68
C GLN A 43 30.15 -20.34 3.90
N LYS A 44 30.89 -19.86 2.90
CA LYS A 44 31.51 -18.53 2.94
C LYS A 44 30.45 -17.45 3.15
N THR A 45 30.76 -16.47 4.00
CA THR A 45 29.88 -15.33 4.25
C THR A 45 29.70 -14.52 2.96
N ILE A 46 28.45 -14.24 2.62
CA ILE A 46 28.09 -13.39 1.47
C ILE A 46 28.04 -11.95 1.97
N SER A 47 28.79 -11.07 1.33
CA SER A 47 28.82 -9.63 1.60
C SER A 47 28.61 -8.87 0.30
N PHE A 48 27.63 -7.97 0.30
CA PHE A 48 27.38 -7.01 -0.77
C PHE A 48 26.81 -5.73 -0.17
N LYS A 49 27.05 -4.60 -0.83
CA LYS A 49 26.50 -3.32 -0.40
C LYS A 49 25.06 -3.21 -0.88
N VAL A 50 24.15 -2.94 0.05
CA VAL A 50 22.78 -2.54 -0.29
C VAL A 50 22.74 -1.04 -0.57
N PRO A 51 21.81 -0.57 -1.43
CA PRO A 51 21.54 0.85 -1.58
C PRO A 51 21.17 1.49 -0.24
N ALA A 52 21.30 2.82 -0.17
CA ALA A 52 20.89 3.57 1.02
C ALA A 52 19.40 3.33 1.32
N LEU A 53 19.12 2.91 2.54
CA LEU A 53 17.76 2.75 3.02
C LEU A 53 17.13 4.12 3.27
N LEU A 54 15.80 4.13 3.21
CA LEU A 54 15.00 5.30 3.55
C LEU A 54 14.56 5.16 5.00
N GLY A 55 15.48 5.38 5.93
CA GLY A 55 15.27 5.11 7.36
C GLY A 55 16.41 4.28 7.94
N SER A 56 16.22 3.81 9.17
CA SER A 56 17.23 3.08 9.94
C SER A 56 17.25 1.58 9.65
N ASP A 57 16.14 1.01 9.17
CA ASP A 57 16.00 -0.41 8.87
C ASP A 57 15.07 -0.65 7.66
N VAL A 58 14.92 -1.92 7.29
CA VAL A 58 14.04 -2.34 6.19
C VAL A 58 12.56 -2.00 6.47
N LYS A 59 12.11 -2.04 7.73
CA LYS A 59 10.73 -1.75 8.08
C LYS A 59 10.42 -0.27 7.85
N GLU A 60 11.30 0.63 8.30
CA GLU A 60 11.19 2.06 8.05
C GLU A 60 11.32 2.39 6.57
N HIS A 61 12.22 1.71 5.84
CA HIS A 61 12.36 1.88 4.40
C HIS A 61 11.03 1.65 3.67
N PHE A 62 10.36 0.52 3.91
CA PHE A 62 9.07 0.23 3.27
C PHE A 62 7.94 1.13 3.78
N LYS A 63 7.95 1.50 5.07
CA LYS A 63 7.00 2.48 5.62
C LYS A 63 7.13 3.84 4.92
N ASN A 64 8.35 4.32 4.71
CA ASN A 64 8.63 5.62 4.09
C ASN A 64 8.33 5.60 2.58
N ILE A 65 8.65 4.50 1.88
CA ILE A 65 8.21 4.30 0.49
C ILE A 65 6.69 4.36 0.41
N SER A 66 6.01 3.59 1.25
CA SER A 66 4.54 3.53 1.26
C SER A 66 3.94 4.90 1.55
N ALA A 67 4.41 5.61 2.56
CA ALA A 67 3.94 6.96 2.90
C ALA A 67 4.15 7.95 1.74
N ARG A 68 5.28 7.87 1.02
CA ARG A 68 5.54 8.73 -0.13
C ARG A 68 4.61 8.43 -1.31
N LEU A 69 4.40 7.14 -1.61
CA LEU A 69 3.56 6.72 -2.74
C LEU A 69 2.07 6.97 -2.49
N THR A 70 1.61 6.70 -1.27
CA THR A 70 0.19 6.80 -0.90
C THR A 70 -0.20 8.18 -0.39
N GLY A 71 0.75 9.00 0.07
CA GLY A 71 0.51 10.30 0.69
C GLY A 71 -0.40 11.25 -0.11
N PRO A 72 -0.15 11.47 -1.42
CA PRO A 72 -1.02 12.32 -2.25
C PRO A 72 -2.47 11.81 -2.32
N TYR A 73 -2.65 10.50 -2.55
CA TYR A 73 -3.98 9.89 -2.63
C TYR A 73 -4.70 9.86 -1.30
N LYS A 74 -3.97 9.67 -0.20
CA LYS A 74 -4.54 9.74 1.15
C LYS A 74 -5.15 11.12 1.42
N LYS A 75 -4.47 12.20 1.02
CA LYS A 75 -5.01 13.57 1.17
C LYS A 75 -6.33 13.74 0.41
N LEU A 76 -6.37 13.31 -0.86
CA LEU A 76 -7.58 13.36 -1.67
C LEU A 76 -8.72 12.50 -1.09
N ALA A 77 -8.39 11.30 -0.58
CA ALA A 77 -9.38 10.43 0.05
C ALA A 77 -9.94 11.05 1.35
N ASP A 78 -9.07 11.65 2.16
CA ASP A 78 -9.47 12.34 3.39
C ASP A 78 -10.41 13.53 3.07
N GLU A 79 -10.23 14.23 1.94
CA GLU A 79 -11.11 15.32 1.49
C GLU A 79 -12.54 14.85 1.14
N ILE A 80 -12.69 13.70 0.48
CA ILE A 80 -14.02 13.14 0.15
C ILE A 80 -14.83 12.76 1.39
N VAL A 81 -14.17 12.25 2.43
CA VAL A 81 -14.85 11.72 3.63
C VAL A 81 -15.45 12.82 4.49
N VAL A 82 -15.00 14.07 4.37
CA VAL A 82 -15.42 15.19 5.24
C VAL A 82 -16.87 15.61 5.00
N SER A 83 -17.27 15.79 3.76
CA SER A 83 -18.61 16.26 3.42
C SER A 83 -18.97 15.93 1.98
N VAL A 84 -20.24 15.58 1.78
CA VAL A 84 -20.83 15.33 0.47
C VAL A 84 -21.90 16.40 0.22
N PRO A 85 -21.92 17.05 -0.96
CA PRO A 85 -22.95 18.03 -1.30
C PRO A 85 -24.34 17.38 -1.33
N GLU A 86 -25.38 18.19 -1.12
CA GLU A 86 -26.76 17.70 -1.22
C GLU A 86 -27.04 17.14 -2.63
N LYS A 87 -27.72 16.00 -2.66
CA LYS A 87 -28.07 15.34 -3.91
C LYS A 87 -29.02 16.24 -4.73
N PRO A 88 -28.79 16.42 -6.04
CA PRO A 88 -29.69 17.16 -6.91
C PRO A 88 -31.11 16.59 -6.87
N ALA A 89 -32.09 17.48 -6.66
CA ALA A 89 -33.51 17.11 -6.72
C ALA A 89 -33.98 16.78 -8.14
N LYS A 90 -33.31 17.33 -9.17
CA LYS A 90 -33.59 17.08 -10.59
C LYS A 90 -32.29 16.83 -11.32
N TRP A 91 -32.30 15.78 -12.15
CA TRP A 91 -31.18 15.39 -13.00
C TRP A 91 -31.47 15.76 -14.44
N VAL A 92 -30.47 16.32 -15.12
CA VAL A 92 -30.50 16.59 -16.54
C VAL A 92 -30.12 15.31 -17.29
N PHE A 93 -31.06 14.75 -18.02
CA PHE A 93 -30.83 13.60 -18.89
C PHE A 93 -30.33 14.06 -20.26
N ALA A 94 -29.05 14.40 -20.33
CA ALA A 94 -28.37 14.78 -21.56
C ALA A 94 -27.01 14.05 -21.66
N PRO A 95 -26.53 13.74 -22.88
CA PRO A 95 -25.20 13.16 -23.05
C PRO A 95 -24.09 14.10 -22.57
N GLY A 96 -23.04 13.52 -21.99
CA GLY A 96 -21.88 14.26 -21.48
C GLY A 96 -21.95 14.54 -19.98
N TRP A 97 -21.03 15.37 -19.50
CA TRP A 97 -20.95 15.70 -18.08
C TRP A 97 -21.84 16.91 -17.76
N THR A 98 -22.62 16.78 -16.69
CA THR A 98 -23.36 17.88 -16.07
C THR A 98 -22.92 17.96 -14.63
N ARG A 99 -22.43 19.12 -14.22
CA ARG A 99 -21.96 19.38 -12.86
C ARG A 99 -23.05 20.10 -12.08
N TYR A 100 -23.36 19.60 -10.90
CA TYR A 100 -24.39 20.13 -10.02
C TYR A 100 -23.74 20.68 -8.76
N SER A 101 -23.69 22.01 -8.68
CA SER A 101 -23.21 22.76 -7.50
C SER A 101 -24.24 23.85 -7.16
N GLU A 102 -23.80 25.04 -6.76
CA GLU A 102 -24.70 26.21 -6.65
C GLU A 102 -25.39 26.54 -7.99
N SER A 103 -24.74 26.19 -9.10
CA SER A 103 -25.29 26.24 -10.45
C SER A 103 -25.19 24.88 -11.13
N ILE A 104 -26.09 24.65 -12.10
CA ILE A 104 -26.06 23.49 -12.99
C ILE A 104 -25.38 23.92 -14.28
N GLU A 105 -24.29 23.24 -14.64
CA GLU A 105 -23.48 23.58 -15.81
C GLU A 105 -23.05 22.33 -16.59
N HIS A 106 -22.91 22.47 -17.90
CA HIS A 106 -22.31 21.44 -18.75
C HIS A 106 -20.80 21.61 -18.77
N VAL A 107 -20.08 20.54 -18.49
CA VAL A 107 -18.61 20.52 -18.46
C VAL A 107 -18.08 19.47 -19.41
N ASN A 108 -16.82 19.61 -19.84
CA ASN A 108 -16.19 18.60 -20.70
C ASN A 108 -15.68 17.39 -19.90
N PHE A 109 -15.37 17.59 -18.62
CA PHE A 109 -14.85 16.60 -17.68
C PHE A 109 -15.04 17.11 -16.23
N PRO A 110 -14.99 16.23 -15.21
CA PRO A 110 -15.03 16.63 -13.80
C PRO A 110 -13.92 17.63 -13.46
N LEU A 111 -14.24 18.70 -12.73
CA LEU A 111 -13.27 19.76 -12.42
C LEU A 111 -12.47 19.48 -11.13
N GLU A 112 -13.00 18.58 -10.31
CA GLU A 112 -12.43 18.19 -9.04
C GLU A 112 -11.33 17.12 -9.20
N ASP A 113 -10.31 17.19 -8.34
CA ASP A 113 -9.18 16.26 -8.36
C ASP A 113 -9.55 14.84 -7.92
N VAL A 114 -10.69 14.69 -7.24
CA VAL A 114 -11.16 13.42 -6.69
C VAL A 114 -12.68 13.37 -6.63
N PHE A 115 -13.24 12.24 -7.02
CA PHE A 115 -14.68 11.96 -6.97
C PHE A 115 -14.91 10.45 -6.92
N VAL A 116 -16.07 10.06 -6.40
CA VAL A 116 -16.59 8.68 -6.47
C VAL A 116 -17.47 8.58 -7.69
N PHE A 117 -17.23 7.57 -8.52
CA PHE A 117 -17.93 7.37 -9.78
C PHE A 117 -18.64 6.03 -9.78
N ASP A 118 -19.94 6.06 -10.01
CA ASP A 118 -20.81 4.89 -10.09
C ASP A 118 -21.43 4.79 -11.48
N VAL A 119 -21.52 3.58 -12.03
CA VAL A 119 -21.94 3.33 -13.42
C VAL A 119 -22.96 2.21 -13.49
N GLU A 120 -23.96 2.40 -14.34
CA GLU A 120 -25.01 1.42 -14.62
C GLU A 120 -24.88 0.86 -16.04
N LEU A 121 -25.02 -0.46 -16.14
CA LEU A 121 -24.90 -1.24 -17.37
C LEU A 121 -26.26 -1.81 -17.76
N LEU A 122 -26.58 -1.79 -19.05
CA LEU A 122 -27.76 -2.48 -19.57
C LEU A 122 -27.34 -3.81 -20.19
N VAL A 123 -27.30 -4.86 -19.38
CA VAL A 123 -26.75 -6.19 -19.72
C VAL A 123 -27.29 -6.78 -21.03
N ASN A 124 -28.56 -6.52 -21.36
CA ASN A 124 -29.17 -7.02 -22.60
C ASN A 124 -28.63 -6.35 -23.88
N GLU A 125 -28.14 -5.11 -23.78
CA GLU A 125 -27.62 -4.32 -24.90
C GLU A 125 -26.08 -4.32 -24.96
N GLY A 126 -25.42 -4.85 -23.92
CA GLY A 126 -23.97 -5.09 -23.88
C GLY A 126 -23.30 -4.60 -22.60
N ASP A 127 -21.96 -4.61 -22.61
CA ASP A 127 -21.12 -4.25 -21.47
C ASP A 127 -20.74 -2.75 -21.43
N ALA A 128 -21.41 -1.92 -22.24
CA ALA A 128 -21.16 -0.48 -22.28
C ALA A 128 -22.00 0.24 -21.19
N PRO A 129 -21.40 1.17 -20.42
CA PRO A 129 -22.13 1.96 -19.43
C PRO A 129 -23.16 2.86 -20.10
N VAL A 130 -24.37 2.89 -19.54
CA VAL A 130 -25.51 3.64 -20.08
C VAL A 130 -25.77 4.90 -19.27
N ILE A 131 -25.56 4.84 -17.96
CA ILE A 131 -25.72 5.97 -17.03
C ILE A 131 -24.55 5.94 -16.07
N ALA A 132 -24.10 7.13 -15.65
CA ALA A 132 -23.12 7.26 -14.59
C ALA A 132 -23.44 8.46 -13.71
N VAL A 133 -23.04 8.38 -12.45
CA VAL A 133 -23.15 9.46 -11.47
C VAL A 133 -21.80 9.63 -10.79
N ALA A 134 -21.37 10.88 -10.63
CA ALA A 134 -20.19 11.22 -9.85
C ALA A 134 -20.61 11.96 -8.59
N VAL A 135 -19.78 11.88 -7.55
CA VAL A 135 -19.87 12.81 -6.42
C VAL A 135 -18.47 13.17 -5.93
N SER A 136 -18.23 14.45 -5.78
CA SER A 136 -17.00 15.06 -5.30
C SER A 136 -17.29 15.83 -4.00
N PRO A 137 -16.27 16.38 -3.32
CA PRO A 137 -16.50 17.24 -2.15
C PRO A 137 -17.35 18.49 -2.45
N SER A 138 -17.39 18.95 -3.71
CA SER A 138 -18.01 20.23 -4.11
C SER A 138 -19.21 20.12 -5.05
N ALA A 139 -19.38 19.00 -5.74
CA ALA A 139 -20.45 18.82 -6.73
C ALA A 139 -20.83 17.35 -6.95
N TRP A 140 -22.05 17.16 -7.47
CA TRP A 140 -22.47 15.94 -8.18
C TRP A 140 -22.22 16.07 -9.68
#